data_AF-A0AAV3ZCY4-F1
#
_entry.id   AF-A0AAV3ZCY4-F1
#
_cell.length_a   1.000
_cell.length_b   1.000
_cell.length_c   1.000
_cell.angle_alpha   90.00
_cell.angle_beta   90.00
_cell.angle_gamma   90.00
#
_symmetry.space_group_name_H-M   'P 1'
#
loop_
_entity.id
_entity.type
_entity.pdbx_description
1 polymer ?
#
loop_
_entity_poly.entity_id
_entity_poly.type
_entity_poly.pdbx_seq_one_letter_code
_entity_poly.pdbx_strand_id
1 'polypeptide(L)'
;MAQTTKYAKNYSEEDVQAAIRTVRDKHLSKREAARQHNVPESTLRGRLQGRLSVHKAKPTALSRQEEQKLVEWLKESARRGFGR
;
A
#
# COMPACT_ATOMS: atom_id res chain seq x y z
N MET A 1 -10.64 -16.92 -7.38
CA MET A 1 -11.39 -15.93 -8.17
C MET A 1 -11.42 -14.64 -7.36
N ALA A 2 -10.68 -13.61 -7.78
CA ALA A 2 -10.38 -12.44 -6.96
C ALA A 2 -11.36 -11.29 -7.24
N GLN A 3 -11.73 -10.59 -6.16
CA GLN A 3 -12.83 -9.63 -6.07
C GLN A 3 -12.55 -8.35 -6.88
N THR A 4 -13.41 -8.06 -7.85
CA THR A 4 -13.41 -6.80 -8.63
C THR A 4 -14.25 -5.74 -7.94
N THR A 5 -13.62 -4.91 -7.11
CA THR A 5 -14.19 -3.61 -6.72
C THR A 5 -13.74 -2.55 -7.72
N LYS A 6 -14.59 -1.56 -8.01
CA LYS A 6 -14.41 -0.49 -9.01
C LYS A 6 -13.12 0.36 -8.87
N TYR A 7 -12.34 0.12 -7.80
CA TYR A 7 -11.09 0.79 -7.45
C TYR A 7 -9.94 -0.19 -7.13
N ALA A 8 -10.09 -1.49 -7.42
CA ALA A 8 -9.02 -2.47 -7.22
C ALA A 8 -7.84 -2.11 -8.12
N LYS A 9 -6.71 -1.75 -7.50
CA LYS A 9 -5.45 -1.60 -8.22
C LYS A 9 -5.05 -2.99 -8.71
N ASN A 10 -5.05 -3.18 -10.03
CA ASN A 10 -4.61 -4.42 -10.68
C ASN A 10 -3.09 -4.62 -10.64
N TYR A 11 -2.37 -3.84 -9.82
CA TYR A 11 -0.92 -3.87 -9.70
C TYR A 11 -0.54 -3.86 -8.23
N SER A 12 0.46 -4.65 -7.87
CA SER A 12 0.95 -4.75 -6.51
C SER A 12 2.01 -3.68 -6.20
N GLU A 13 2.42 -3.57 -4.93
CA GLU A 13 3.51 -2.66 -4.56
C GLU A 13 4.84 -3.15 -5.15
N GLU A 14 5.01 -4.46 -5.28
CA GLU A 14 6.16 -5.10 -5.89
C GLU A 14 6.28 -4.74 -7.37
N ASP A 15 5.17 -4.71 -8.11
CA ASP A 15 5.15 -4.30 -9.52
C ASP A 15 5.62 -2.85 -9.70
N VAL A 16 5.20 -1.97 -8.79
CA VAL A 16 5.62 -0.56 -8.77
C VAL A 16 7.13 -0.45 -8.50
N GLN A 17 7.65 -1.24 -7.57
CA GLN A 17 9.09 -1.25 -7.27
C GLN A 17 9.92 -1.80 -8.43
N ALA A 18 9.46 -2.89 -9.06
CA ALA A 18 10.11 -3.47 -10.22
C ALA A 18 10.17 -2.47 -11.38
N ALA A 19 9.05 -1.77 -11.65
CA ALA A 19 8.98 -0.73 -12.66
C ALA A 19 9.94 0.45 -12.39
N ILE A 20 10.06 0.90 -11.13
CA ILE A 20 11.01 1.95 -10.75
C ILE A 20 12.46 1.50 -10.98
N ARG A 21 12.78 0.24 -10.65
CA ARG A 21 14.11 -0.33 -10.91
C ARG A 21 14.41 -0.37 -12.39
N THR A 22 13.50 -0.84 -13.24
CA THR A 22 13.71 -0.84 -14.70
C THR A 22 13.91 0.56 -15.29
N VAL A 23 13.23 1.59 -14.77
CA VAL A 23 13.47 2.98 -15.22
C VAL A 23 14.88 3.45 -14.83
N ARG A 24 15.39 3.05 -13.66
CA ARG A 24 16.73 3.44 -13.18
C ARG A 24 17.84 2.64 -13.86
N ASP A 25 17.67 1.33 -13.98
CA ASP A 25 18.73 0.40 -14.39
C ASP A 25 18.82 0.27 -15.92
N LYS A 26 17.68 0.28 -16.62
CA LYS A 26 17.64 0.08 -18.08
C LYS A 26 17.51 1.38 -18.88
N HIS A 27 17.50 2.55 -18.20
CA HIS A 27 17.21 3.85 -18.80
C HIS A 27 15.94 3.89 -19.67
N LEU A 28 14.97 3.00 -19.40
CA LEU A 28 13.72 2.93 -20.14
C LEU A 28 12.83 4.13 -19.81
N SER A 29 12.01 4.53 -20.79
CA SER A 29 11.06 5.62 -20.56
C SER A 29 9.99 5.20 -19.53
N LYS A 30 9.47 6.17 -18.79
CA LYS A 30 8.44 5.94 -17.75
C LYS A 30 7.20 5.22 -18.30
N ARG A 31 6.86 5.47 -19.58
CA ARG A 31 5.76 4.83 -20.29
C ARG A 31 6.04 3.38 -20.65
N GLU A 32 7.26 3.07 -21.08
CA GLU A 32 7.63 1.68 -21.40
C GLU A 32 7.67 0.82 -20.16
N ALA A 33 8.25 1.32 -19.06
CA ALA A 33 8.24 0.62 -17.78
C ALA A 33 6.83 0.43 -17.23
N ALA A 34 5.95 1.44 -17.36
CA ALA A 34 4.53 1.34 -17.01
C ALA A 34 3.83 0.20 -17.75
N ARG A 35 4.02 0.13 -19.07
CA ARG A 35 3.42 -0.91 -19.91
C ARG A 35 3.97 -2.30 -19.59
N GLN A 36 5.28 -2.40 -19.35
CA GLN A 36 5.95 -3.68 -19.09
C GLN A 36 5.51 -4.31 -17.77
N HIS A 37 5.22 -3.49 -16.76
CA HIS A 37 4.83 -3.94 -15.41
C HIS A 37 3.33 -3.78 -15.12
N ASN A 38 2.50 -3.45 -16.11
CA ASN A 38 1.06 -3.18 -15.93
C ASN A 38 0.73 -2.16 -14.82
N VAL A 39 1.64 -1.20 -14.58
CA VAL A 39 1.45 -0.13 -13.61
C VAL A 39 1.03 1.15 -14.34
N PRO A 40 0.03 1.91 -13.88
CA PRO A 40 -0.30 3.19 -14.49
C PRO A 40 0.87 4.17 -14.48
N GLU A 41 1.12 4.84 -15.61
CA GLU A 41 2.19 5.84 -15.77
C GLU A 41 2.11 6.94 -14.71
N SER A 42 0.89 7.39 -14.39
CA SER A 42 0.62 8.40 -13.35
C SER A 42 1.11 7.96 -11.97
N THR A 43 1.03 6.66 -11.67
CA THR A 43 1.53 6.07 -10.42
C THR A 43 3.05 6.09 -10.40
N LEU A 44 3.72 5.64 -11.47
CA LEU A 44 5.18 5.67 -11.56
C LEU A 44 5.74 7.09 -11.51
N ARG A 45 5.10 8.03 -12.22
CA ARG A 45 5.47 9.45 -12.18
C ARG A 45 5.37 10.02 -10.77
N GLY A 46 4.27 9.74 -10.05
CA GLY A 46 4.10 10.16 -8.67
C GLY A 46 5.19 9.60 -7.75
N ARG A 47 5.48 8.30 -7.87
CA ARG A 47 6.50 7.62 -7.06
C ARG A 47 7.91 8.13 -7.33
N LEU A 48 8.26 8.36 -8.59
CA LEU A 48 9.55 8.95 -8.97
C LEU A 48 9.71 10.39 -8.47
N GLN A 49 8.62 11.15 -8.35
CA GLN A 49 8.60 12.49 -7.76
C GLN A 49 8.56 12.48 -6.22
N GLY A 50 8.68 11.30 -5.58
CA GLY A 50 8.67 11.19 -4.11
C GLY A 50 7.29 11.28 -3.48
N ARG A 51 6.20 11.26 -4.27
CA ARG A 51 4.84 11.07 -3.72
C ARG A 51 4.73 9.62 -3.27
N LEU A 52 4.93 9.41 -1.97
CA LEU A 52 4.68 8.14 -1.31
C LEU A 52 3.24 7.69 -1.58
N SER A 53 3.04 6.36 -1.61
CA SER A 53 1.73 5.73 -1.70
C SER A 53 0.72 6.48 -0.84
N VAL A 54 -0.49 6.67 -1.34
CA VAL A 54 -1.61 7.40 -0.71
C VAL A 54 -1.93 6.90 0.72
N HIS A 55 -1.36 5.78 1.16
CA HIS A 55 -1.15 5.48 2.57
C HIS A 55 -0.08 6.37 3.23
N LYS A 56 -0.25 7.70 3.15
CA LYS A 56 0.10 8.47 4.33
C LYS A 56 -0.80 7.93 5.42
N ALA A 57 -0.23 7.35 6.47
CA ALA A 57 -1.00 7.03 7.65
C ALA A 57 -1.77 8.31 7.98
N LYS A 58 -3.11 8.25 7.94
CA LYS A 58 -3.92 9.35 8.47
C LYS A 58 -3.37 9.63 9.87
N PRO A 59 -3.28 10.88 10.31
CA PRO A 59 -2.87 11.15 11.68
C PRO A 59 -3.78 10.32 12.60
N THR A 60 -3.23 9.26 13.19
CA THR A 60 -3.95 8.40 14.11
C THR A 60 -3.88 9.09 15.46
N ALA A 61 -5.01 9.12 16.17
CA ALA A 61 -5.07 9.68 17.52
C ALA A 61 -4.16 8.91 18.50
N LEU A 62 -3.81 7.67 18.15
CA LEU A 62 -3.00 6.77 18.95
C LEU A 62 -1.72 6.37 18.21
N SER A 63 -0.66 6.21 18.98
CA SER A 63 0.56 5.53 18.55
C SER A 63 0.30 4.04 18.36
N ARG A 64 1.14 3.38 17.55
CA ARG A 64 1.07 1.92 17.37
C ARG A 64 1.14 1.14 18.69
N GLN A 65 1.87 1.65 19.68
CA GLN A 65 1.99 1.01 20.99
C GLN A 65 0.68 1.07 21.77
N GLU A 66 -0.04 2.19 21.70
CA GLU A 66 -1.34 2.35 22.34
C GLU A 66 -2.41 1.51 21.66
N GLU A 67 -2.42 1.46 20.32
CA GLU A 67 -3.29 0.56 19.57
C GLU A 67 -3.06 -0.91 19.97
N GLN A 68 -1.79 -1.31 20.14
CA GLN A 68 -1.46 -2.68 20.54
C GLN A 68 -2.00 -3.01 21.94
N LYS A 69 -1.91 -2.07 22.90
CA LYS A 69 -2.48 -2.23 24.25
C LYS A 69 -3.99 -2.40 24.18
N LEU A 70 -4.68 -1.62 23.34
CA LEU A 70 -6.13 -1.77 23.16
C LEU A 70 -6.50 -3.11 22.54
N VAL A 71 -5.75 -3.59 21.55
CA VAL A 71 -5.96 -4.91 20.93
C VAL A 71 -5.80 -6.03 21.95
N GLU A 72 -4.76 -5.95 22.78
CA GLU A 72 -4.52 -6.92 23.86
C GLU A 72 -5.64 -6.90 24.89
N TRP A 73 -6.05 -5.70 25.33
CA TRP A 73 -7.18 -5.53 26.24
C TRP A 73 -8.50 -6.05 25.66
N LEU A 74 -8.78 -5.81 24.38
CA LEU A 74 -9.96 -6.31 23.69
C LEU A 74 -9.98 -7.84 23.64
N LYS A 75 -8.84 -8.47 23.34
CA LYS A 75 -8.71 -9.94 23.33
C LYS A 75 -8.96 -10.53 24.71
N GLU A 76 -8.38 -9.92 25.74
CA GLU A 76 -8.55 -10.36 27.13
C GLU A 76 -9.99 -10.15 27.62
N SER A 77 -10.60 -9.02 27.27
CA SER A 77 -12.01 -8.72 27.57
C SER A 77 -12.96 -9.71 26.90
N ALA A 78 -12.71 -10.04 25.63
CA ALA A 78 -13.47 -11.05 24.90
C ALA A 78 -13.34 -12.44 25.55
N ARG A 79 -12.14 -12.84 26.01
CA ARG A 79 -11.95 -14.10 26.76
C ARG A 79 -12.72 -14.11 28.07
N ARG A 80 -12.82 -12.96 28.75
CA ARG A 80 -13.55 -12.79 30.01
C ARG A 80 -15.07 -12.67 29.84
N GLY A 81 -15.57 -12.76 28.61
CA GLY A 81 -17.02 -12.70 28.32
C GLY A 81 -17.57 -11.29 28.15
N PHE A 82 -16.71 -10.26 28.18
CA PHE A 82 -17.09 -8.90 27.78
C PHE A 82 -17.07 -8.82 26.25
N GLY A 83 -18.21 -9.15 25.65
CA GLY A 83 -18.37 -9.21 24.19
C GLY A 83 -19.61 -9.98 23.73
N ARG A 84 -20.67 -9.99 24.56
CA ARG A 84 -22.04 -10.30 24.11
C ARG A 84 -22.86 -9.02 24.12
#